data_AF-A0A5D4RYZ7-F1
#
_entry.id   AF-A0A5D4RYZ7-F1
#
_cell.length_a   1.000
_cell.length_b   1.000
_cell.length_c   1.000
_cell.angle_alpha   90.00
_cell.angle_beta   90.00
_cell.angle_gamma   90.00
#
_symmetry.space_group_name_H-M   'P 1'
#
loop_
_entity.id
_entity.type
_entity.pdbx_description
1 polymer ?
#
loop_
_entity_poly.entity_id
_entity_poly.type
_entity_poly.pdbx_seq_one_letter_code
_entity_poly.pdbx_strand_id
1 'polypeptide(L)'
;MIRGIIIAVLVIGVAGTAFWGYQEHQEKNAILINAENNYQRAFHELTYQMDMLHDGIGATLAMNSRKSLSPALADVWRLTSQAHSDVGQLPLSLLPFNKTEEFLSQIGDFSYRTAVRDLDKNPLTDKEYKSLEKLYEQSAEIQDELRTVQNLVMKNNLRWMDVEMALASGKEQTDNTIIDGFKTVEKNVTGYTEANVGTTTFVNNQKKENNFKKLKGKNITKDQAVALLRKYSGIGESKDARVEKSGKGSEFEFYSVSIGNGGTDASMDVTKKGGYPIWYINNRNVKDAVISLNEASRNASKFLNDNDFEQLELFESAQYNNIGVFTFVKTIDGVRIYPDSIKVKVALDNGQIVGFAADEYLRNHHDRETAEPTISIEKAKGYTSPNLKVMEERQAVIVNDLNEEVLCYEFLGMMGKDTFRIFINAQNGQEEKVERLKSTEQLY
;
A
#
# COMPACT_ATOMS: atom_id res chain seq x y z
N MET A 1 -25.07 68.77 20.12
CA MET A 1 -25.78 67.48 20.31
C MET A 1 -25.81 66.64 19.02
N ILE A 2 -26.26 67.17 17.88
CA ILE A 2 -26.36 66.43 16.60
C ILE A 2 -25.02 65.80 16.15
N ARG A 3 -23.90 66.53 16.28
CA ARG A 3 -22.57 66.01 15.90
C ARG A 3 -22.14 64.77 16.69
N GLY A 4 -22.45 64.68 17.98
CA GLY A 4 -22.09 63.52 18.81
C GLY A 4 -22.89 62.27 18.46
N ILE A 5 -24.16 62.43 18.09
CA ILE A 5 -25.03 61.35 17.64
C ILE A 5 -24.53 60.79 16.29
N ILE A 6 -24.15 61.68 15.35
CA ILE A 6 -23.60 61.26 14.05
C ILE A 6 -22.29 60.47 14.24
N ILE A 7 -21.38 60.93 15.11
CA ILE A 7 -20.13 60.22 15.38
C ILE A 7 -20.40 58.84 15.99
N ALA A 8 -21.33 58.73 16.95
CA ALA A 8 -21.68 57.44 17.55
C ALA A 8 -22.27 56.45 16.52
N VAL A 9 -23.15 56.92 15.64
CA VAL A 9 -23.71 56.10 14.55
C VAL A 9 -22.62 55.66 13.57
N LEU A 10 -21.69 56.54 13.22
CA LEU A 10 -20.56 56.19 12.35
C LEU A 10 -19.63 55.17 12.99
N VAL A 11 -19.34 55.29 14.28
CA VAL A 11 -18.51 54.31 15.01
C VAL A 11 -19.17 52.94 15.04
N ILE A 12 -20.49 52.87 15.30
CA ILE A 12 -21.24 51.61 15.26
C ILE A 12 -21.25 51.04 13.84
N GLY A 13 -21.42 51.89 12.83
CA GLY A 13 -21.35 51.47 11.43
C GLY A 13 -20.00 50.85 11.07
N VAL A 14 -18.89 51.50 11.44
CA VAL A 14 -17.52 51.00 11.20
C VAL A 14 -17.25 49.72 12.00
N ALA A 15 -17.67 49.64 13.25
CA ALA A 15 -17.51 48.43 14.05
C ALA A 15 -18.31 47.25 13.47
N GLY A 16 -19.53 47.50 12.98
CA GLY A 16 -20.37 46.51 12.31
C GLY A 16 -19.75 46.01 11.00
N THR A 17 -19.23 46.91 10.15
CA THR A 17 -18.57 46.51 8.90
C THR A 17 -17.23 45.79 9.14
N ALA A 18 -16.47 46.18 10.16
CA ALA A 18 -15.24 45.50 10.54
C ALA A 18 -15.52 44.08 11.07
N PHE A 19 -16.55 43.91 11.90
CA PHE A 19 -16.97 42.59 12.39
C PHE A 19 -17.48 41.70 11.25
N TRP A 20 -18.35 42.23 10.39
CA TRP A 20 -18.84 41.50 9.22
C TRP A 20 -17.70 41.12 8.27
N GLY A 21 -16.79 42.05 7.97
CA GLY A 21 -15.62 41.77 7.13
C GLY A 21 -14.68 40.72 7.73
N TYR A 22 -14.53 40.69 9.06
CA TYR A 22 -13.75 39.66 9.74
C TYR A 22 -14.43 38.28 9.68
N GLN A 23 -15.75 38.23 9.88
CA GLN A 23 -16.53 37.00 9.77
C GLN A 23 -16.49 36.45 8.34
N GLU A 24 -16.76 37.30 7.35
CA GLU A 24 -16.69 36.95 5.93
C GLU A 24 -15.29 36.42 5.55
N HIS A 25 -14.22 37.06 6.07
CA HIS A 25 -12.86 36.61 5.85
C HIS A 25 -12.58 35.21 6.45
N GLN A 26 -13.10 34.94 7.66
CA GLN A 26 -12.97 33.60 8.25
C GLN A 26 -13.74 32.53 7.48
N GLU A 27 -15.00 32.80 7.12
CA GLU A 27 -15.85 31.86 6.37
C GLU A 27 -15.23 31.56 5.00
N LYS A 28 -14.75 32.60 4.29
CA LYS A 28 -14.02 32.44 3.04
C LYS A 28 -12.77 31.58 3.20
N ASN A 29 -11.94 31.85 4.21
CA ASN A 29 -10.73 31.06 4.44
C ASN A 29 -11.05 29.59 4.77
N ALA A 30 -12.10 29.33 5.56
CA ALA A 30 -12.54 27.98 5.86
C ALA A 30 -12.98 27.21 4.62
N ILE A 31 -13.72 27.85 3.71
CA ILE A 31 -14.14 27.27 2.43
C ILE A 31 -12.92 26.98 1.54
N LEU A 32 -11.97 27.92 1.41
CA LEU A 32 -10.76 27.73 0.60
C LEU A 32 -9.91 26.58 1.12
N ILE A 33 -9.73 26.47 2.43
CA ILE A 33 -9.00 25.35 3.06
C ILE A 33 -9.73 24.02 2.82
N ASN A 34 -11.05 24.01 2.96
CA ASN A 34 -11.83 22.79 2.73
C ASN A 34 -11.73 22.31 1.27
N ALA A 35 -11.85 23.23 0.32
CA ALA A 35 -11.70 22.94 -1.10
C ALA A 35 -10.28 22.45 -1.44
N GLU A 36 -9.24 23.12 -0.93
CA GLU A 36 -7.85 22.69 -1.10
C GLU A 36 -7.62 21.27 -0.56
N ASN A 37 -8.10 20.98 0.65
CA ASN A 37 -8.01 19.64 1.24
C ASN A 37 -8.74 18.58 0.40
N ASN A 38 -9.91 18.93 -0.16
CA ASN A 38 -10.65 18.03 -1.05
C ASN A 38 -9.90 17.76 -2.35
N TYR A 39 -9.27 18.77 -2.96
CA TYR A 39 -8.48 18.60 -4.17
C TYR A 39 -7.23 17.76 -3.93
N GLN A 40 -6.50 18.02 -2.84
CA GLN A 40 -5.36 17.21 -2.45
C GLN A 40 -5.77 15.75 -2.23
N ARG A 41 -6.85 15.51 -1.47
CA ARG A 41 -7.39 14.16 -1.25
C ARG A 41 -7.75 13.48 -2.57
N ALA A 42 -8.58 14.12 -3.40
CA ALA A 42 -9.03 13.56 -4.67
C ALA A 42 -7.84 13.23 -5.60
N PHE A 43 -6.83 14.09 -5.66
CA PHE A 43 -5.65 13.85 -6.47
C PHE A 43 -4.79 12.67 -5.97
N HIS A 44 -4.61 12.57 -4.65
CA HIS A 44 -3.89 11.43 -4.06
C HIS A 44 -4.64 10.11 -4.25
N GLU A 45 -5.97 10.10 -4.06
CA GLU A 45 -6.81 8.93 -4.29
C GLU A 45 -6.80 8.52 -5.77
N LEU A 46 -6.90 9.48 -6.71
CA LEU A 46 -6.77 9.23 -8.13
C LEU A 46 -5.42 8.58 -8.48
N THR A 47 -4.33 9.13 -7.95
CA THR A 47 -2.97 8.59 -8.21
C THR A 47 -2.85 7.16 -7.69
N TYR A 48 -3.36 6.89 -6.48
CA TYR A 48 -3.38 5.55 -5.91
C TYR A 48 -4.24 4.58 -6.73
N GLN A 49 -5.44 4.99 -7.13
CA GLN A 49 -6.33 4.16 -7.92
C GLN A 49 -5.77 3.91 -9.32
N MET A 50 -5.03 4.85 -9.89
CA MET A 50 -4.32 4.66 -11.15
C MET A 50 -3.19 3.63 -11.03
N ASP A 51 -2.40 3.67 -9.94
CA ASP A 51 -1.43 2.60 -9.63
C ASP A 51 -2.13 1.23 -9.58
N MET A 52 -3.25 1.13 -8.85
CA MET A 52 -4.02 -0.11 -8.71
C MET A 52 -4.65 -0.58 -10.02
N LEU A 53 -5.13 0.35 -10.86
CA LEU A 53 -5.69 0.05 -12.18
C LEU A 53 -4.63 -0.52 -13.11
N HIS A 54 -3.46 0.11 -13.17
CA HIS A 54 -2.35 -0.37 -13.99
C HIS A 54 -1.93 -1.79 -13.57
N ASP A 55 -1.79 -2.03 -12.25
CA ASP A 55 -1.48 -3.36 -11.71
C ASP A 55 -2.59 -4.39 -12.01
N GLY A 56 -3.86 -4.02 -11.85
CA GLY A 56 -5.01 -4.87 -12.14
C GLY A 56 -5.14 -5.24 -13.62
N ILE A 57 -4.94 -4.28 -14.53
CA ILE A 57 -4.90 -4.53 -15.97
C ILE A 57 -3.75 -5.48 -16.31
N GLY A 58 -2.55 -5.22 -15.78
CA GLY A 58 -1.39 -6.09 -16.00
C GLY A 58 -1.64 -7.52 -15.51
N ALA A 59 -2.24 -7.68 -14.32
CA ALA A 59 -2.62 -8.98 -13.80
C ALA A 59 -3.64 -9.69 -14.72
N THR A 60 -4.66 -8.98 -15.22
CA THR A 60 -5.65 -9.56 -16.14
C THR A 60 -5.06 -10.04 -17.46
N LEU A 61 -4.00 -9.38 -17.98
CA LEU A 61 -3.25 -9.84 -19.15
C LEU A 61 -2.46 -11.13 -18.87
N ALA A 62 -1.97 -11.30 -17.64
CA ALA A 62 -1.19 -12.46 -17.23
C ALA A 62 -2.04 -13.69 -16.85
N MET A 63 -3.35 -13.50 -16.62
CA MET A 63 -4.30 -14.55 -16.29
C MET A 63 -4.60 -15.45 -17.49
N ASN A 64 -4.72 -16.75 -17.24
CA ASN A 64 -5.12 -17.73 -18.25
C ASN A 64 -6.52 -18.31 -17.99
N SER A 65 -6.94 -18.36 -16.72
CA SER A 65 -8.22 -18.93 -16.35
C SER A 65 -9.36 -17.94 -16.55
N ARG A 66 -10.41 -18.40 -17.22
CA ARG A 66 -11.62 -17.62 -17.44
C ARG A 66 -12.40 -17.36 -16.14
N LYS A 67 -12.20 -18.20 -15.12
CA LYS A 67 -12.81 -18.08 -13.79
C LYS A 67 -12.15 -17.02 -12.90
N SER A 68 -10.85 -16.73 -13.11
CA SER A 68 -10.13 -15.64 -12.41
C SER A 68 -10.29 -14.30 -13.13
N LEU A 69 -10.45 -14.33 -14.46
CA LEU A 69 -10.54 -13.11 -15.27
C LEU A 69 -11.79 -12.27 -15.01
N SER A 70 -12.97 -12.90 -14.85
CA SER A 70 -14.22 -12.15 -14.57
C SER A 70 -14.16 -11.37 -13.24
N PRO A 71 -13.78 -11.98 -12.09
CA PRO A 71 -13.55 -11.25 -10.85
C PRO A 71 -12.52 -10.12 -10.99
N ALA A 72 -11.40 -10.37 -11.67
CA ALA A 72 -10.35 -9.37 -11.84
C ALA A 72 -10.84 -8.15 -12.65
N LEU A 73 -11.57 -8.37 -13.74
CA LEU A 73 -12.16 -7.29 -14.54
C LEU A 73 -13.28 -6.56 -13.78
N ALA A 74 -14.03 -7.25 -12.92
CA ALA A 74 -15.00 -6.58 -12.05
C ALA A 74 -14.30 -5.63 -11.06
N ASP A 75 -13.14 -6.02 -10.53
CA ASP A 75 -12.34 -5.15 -9.66
C ASP A 75 -11.73 -3.97 -10.44
N VAL A 76 -11.22 -4.19 -11.67
CA VAL A 76 -10.77 -3.10 -12.56
C VAL A 76 -11.92 -2.13 -12.86
N TRP A 77 -13.14 -2.61 -13.08
CA TRP A 77 -14.32 -1.74 -13.27
C TRP A 77 -14.64 -0.93 -12.01
N ARG A 78 -14.57 -1.55 -10.83
CA ARG A 78 -14.76 -0.87 -9.54
C ARG A 78 -13.72 0.23 -9.33
N LEU A 79 -12.44 -0.07 -9.53
CA LEU A 79 -11.33 0.88 -9.41
C LEU A 79 -11.49 2.04 -10.40
N THR A 80 -11.89 1.75 -11.64
CA THR A 80 -12.16 2.76 -12.67
C THR A 80 -13.28 3.71 -12.23
N SER A 81 -14.35 3.17 -11.63
CA SER A 81 -15.47 3.98 -11.14
C SER A 81 -15.05 4.90 -9.99
N GLN A 82 -14.16 4.44 -9.13
CA GLN A 82 -13.56 5.27 -8.08
C GLN A 82 -12.70 6.38 -8.71
N ALA A 83 -11.83 6.03 -9.67
CA ALA A 83 -10.93 6.98 -10.30
C ALA A 83 -11.70 8.06 -11.05
N HIS A 84 -12.78 7.69 -11.73
CA HIS A 84 -13.67 8.62 -12.40
C HIS A 84 -14.36 9.58 -11.40
N SER A 85 -14.72 9.09 -10.21
CA SER A 85 -15.29 9.95 -9.15
C SER A 85 -14.25 10.95 -8.62
N ASP A 86 -12.99 10.56 -8.50
CA ASP A 86 -11.93 11.43 -8.00
C ASP A 86 -11.48 12.45 -9.04
N VAL A 87 -11.39 12.09 -10.33
CA VAL A 87 -11.19 13.05 -11.42
C VAL A 87 -12.29 14.12 -11.41
N GLY A 88 -13.56 13.73 -11.26
CA GLY A 88 -14.68 14.67 -11.24
C GLY A 88 -14.71 15.63 -10.03
N GLN A 89 -13.94 15.34 -8.97
CA GLN A 89 -13.77 16.22 -7.81
C GLN A 89 -12.62 17.20 -7.99
N LEU A 90 -11.73 16.96 -8.96
CA LEU A 90 -10.68 17.91 -9.28
C LEU A 90 -11.27 19.11 -10.03
N PRO A 91 -10.65 20.29 -9.91
CA PRO A 91 -11.10 21.46 -10.64
C PRO A 91 -10.86 21.26 -12.15
N LEU A 92 -11.90 20.77 -12.85
CA LEU A 92 -11.86 20.32 -14.26
C LEU A 92 -11.49 21.42 -15.26
N SER A 93 -11.61 22.69 -14.87
CA SER A 93 -11.14 23.84 -15.67
C SER A 93 -9.62 23.94 -15.76
N LEU A 94 -8.88 23.19 -14.95
CA LEU A 94 -7.44 23.37 -14.80
C LEU A 94 -6.59 22.55 -15.76
N LEU A 95 -7.09 21.44 -16.34
CA LEU A 95 -6.20 20.36 -16.80
C LEU A 95 -6.67 19.62 -18.06
N PRO A 96 -5.76 19.18 -18.94
CA PRO A 96 -6.09 18.23 -20.00
C PRO A 96 -6.26 16.80 -19.45
N PHE A 97 -7.15 16.61 -18.46
CA PHE A 97 -7.57 15.28 -17.99
C PHE A 97 -8.41 14.53 -19.01
N ASN A 98 -8.70 15.12 -20.17
CA ASN A 98 -9.42 14.48 -21.26
C ASN A 98 -8.83 13.10 -21.61
N LYS A 99 -7.50 12.94 -21.58
CA LYS A 99 -6.83 11.65 -21.81
C LYS A 99 -7.12 10.65 -20.68
N THR A 100 -7.07 11.09 -19.43
CA THR A 100 -7.41 10.27 -18.26
C THR A 100 -8.87 9.86 -18.24
N GLU A 101 -9.80 10.80 -18.48
CA GLU A 101 -11.24 10.52 -18.56
C GLU A 101 -11.57 9.58 -19.72
N GLU A 102 -10.99 9.81 -20.90
CA GLU A 102 -11.15 8.92 -22.05
C GLU A 102 -10.64 7.51 -21.75
N PHE A 103 -9.44 7.40 -21.17
CA PHE A 103 -8.89 6.13 -20.73
C PHE A 103 -9.82 5.44 -19.73
N LEU A 104 -10.24 6.13 -18.67
CA LEU A 104 -11.12 5.60 -17.62
C LEU A 104 -12.46 5.13 -18.22
N SER A 105 -13.03 5.89 -19.15
CA SER A 105 -14.24 5.47 -19.86
C SER A 105 -14.01 4.19 -20.67
N GLN A 106 -12.91 4.11 -21.43
CA GLN A 106 -12.59 2.95 -22.27
C GLN A 106 -12.32 1.68 -21.44
N ILE A 107 -11.51 1.77 -20.38
CA ILE A 107 -11.24 0.61 -19.52
C ILE A 107 -12.48 0.22 -18.70
N GLY A 108 -13.30 1.19 -18.28
CA GLY A 108 -14.55 0.93 -17.58
C GLY A 108 -15.53 0.14 -18.42
N ASP A 109 -15.75 0.57 -19.67
CA ASP A 109 -16.62 -0.11 -20.63
C ASP A 109 -16.09 -1.50 -20.99
N PHE A 110 -14.79 -1.61 -21.26
CA PHE A 110 -14.16 -2.90 -21.57
C PHE A 110 -14.33 -3.89 -20.42
N SER A 111 -13.99 -3.45 -19.21
CA SER A 111 -13.96 -4.30 -18.02
C SER A 111 -15.35 -4.75 -17.62
N TYR A 112 -16.33 -3.83 -17.60
CA TYR A 112 -17.72 -4.19 -17.30
C TYR A 112 -18.29 -5.18 -18.31
N ARG A 113 -18.20 -4.88 -19.61
CA ARG A 113 -18.77 -5.73 -20.68
C ARG A 113 -18.18 -7.14 -20.67
N THR A 114 -16.91 -7.25 -20.33
CA THR A 114 -16.19 -8.53 -20.32
C THR A 114 -16.43 -9.28 -19.00
N ALA A 115 -16.44 -8.61 -17.85
CA ALA A 115 -16.64 -9.23 -16.54
C ALA A 115 -18.01 -9.92 -16.42
N VAL A 116 -19.08 -9.30 -16.95
CA VAL A 116 -20.45 -9.84 -16.89
C VAL A 116 -20.72 -10.95 -17.92
N ARG A 117 -19.78 -11.21 -18.83
CA ARG A 117 -19.90 -12.26 -19.86
C ARG A 117 -19.49 -13.61 -19.26
N ASP A 118 -20.13 -14.68 -19.74
CA ASP A 118 -19.67 -16.05 -19.49
C ASP A 118 -18.38 -16.29 -20.31
N LEU A 119 -17.21 -16.07 -19.67
CA LEU A 119 -15.90 -16.23 -20.29
C LEU A 119 -15.55 -17.69 -20.58
N ASP A 120 -16.17 -18.66 -19.88
CA ASP A 120 -16.06 -20.09 -20.18
C ASP A 120 -16.64 -20.43 -21.56
N LYS A 121 -17.69 -19.72 -21.97
CA LYS A 121 -18.25 -19.87 -23.33
C LYS A 121 -17.66 -18.88 -24.34
N ASN A 122 -17.41 -17.66 -23.91
CA ASN A 122 -16.98 -16.55 -24.77
C ASN A 122 -15.70 -15.93 -24.20
N PRO A 123 -14.52 -16.53 -24.46
CA PRO A 123 -13.25 -16.00 -23.98
C PRO A 123 -12.94 -14.64 -24.60
N LEU A 124 -11.93 -13.95 -24.05
CA LEU A 124 -11.34 -12.80 -24.71
C LEU A 124 -10.92 -13.17 -26.13
N THR A 125 -11.34 -12.36 -27.09
CA THR A 125 -10.86 -12.44 -28.47
C THR A 125 -9.47 -11.81 -28.59
N ASP A 126 -8.70 -12.18 -29.61
CA ASP A 126 -7.39 -11.55 -29.89
C ASP A 126 -7.48 -10.02 -30.01
N LYS A 127 -8.61 -9.50 -30.50
CA LYS A 127 -8.86 -8.06 -30.58
C LYS A 127 -9.06 -7.43 -29.19
N GLU A 128 -9.86 -8.08 -28.34
CA GLU A 128 -10.07 -7.63 -26.97
C GLU A 128 -8.77 -7.69 -26.16
N TYR A 129 -7.95 -8.73 -26.35
CA TYR A 129 -6.64 -8.84 -25.73
C TYR A 129 -5.70 -7.70 -26.14
N LYS A 130 -5.60 -7.41 -27.46
CA LYS A 130 -4.82 -6.26 -27.95
C LYS A 130 -5.33 -4.91 -27.44
N SER A 131 -6.65 -4.74 -27.31
CA SER A 131 -7.22 -3.54 -26.71
C SER A 131 -6.80 -3.41 -25.24
N LEU A 132 -6.79 -4.52 -24.49
CA LEU A 132 -6.35 -4.55 -23.10
C LEU A 132 -4.85 -4.26 -22.95
N GLU A 133 -4.00 -4.77 -23.85
CA GLU A 133 -2.57 -4.42 -23.92
C GLU A 133 -2.38 -2.91 -24.17
N LYS A 134 -3.14 -2.32 -25.08
CA LYS A 134 -3.08 -0.87 -25.33
C LYS A 134 -3.53 -0.07 -24.11
N LEU A 135 -4.61 -0.48 -23.45
CA LEU A 135 -5.07 0.15 -22.21
C LEU A 135 -4.02 0.02 -21.10
N TYR A 136 -3.31 -1.10 -21.03
CA TYR A 136 -2.19 -1.28 -20.11
C TYR A 136 -1.05 -0.28 -20.38
N GLU A 137 -0.65 -0.11 -21.64
CA GLU A 137 0.36 0.89 -22.02
C GLU A 137 -0.09 2.32 -21.67
N GLN A 138 -1.33 2.69 -22.01
CA GLN A 138 -1.90 4.00 -21.69
C GLN A 138 -1.99 4.24 -20.17
N SER A 139 -2.32 3.21 -19.40
CA SER A 139 -2.37 3.32 -17.94
C SER A 139 -1.00 3.63 -17.33
N ALA A 140 0.09 3.09 -17.91
CA ALA A 140 1.45 3.38 -17.46
C ALA A 140 1.84 4.84 -17.77
N GLU A 141 1.49 5.33 -18.96
CA GLU A 141 1.73 6.73 -19.34
C GLU A 141 1.01 7.70 -18.37
N ILE A 142 -0.28 7.47 -18.12
CA ILE A 142 -1.07 8.30 -17.20
C ILE A 142 -0.52 8.22 -15.77
N GLN A 143 -0.12 7.03 -15.31
CA GLN A 143 0.50 6.86 -13.99
C GLN A 143 1.77 7.72 -13.85
N ASP A 144 2.65 7.71 -14.85
CA ASP A 144 3.89 8.49 -14.85
C ASP A 144 3.60 10.01 -14.88
N GLU A 145 2.61 10.43 -15.66
CA GLU A 145 2.15 11.82 -15.71
C GLU A 145 1.63 12.29 -14.33
N LEU A 146 0.74 11.52 -13.69
CA LEU A 146 0.19 11.83 -12.38
C LEU A 146 1.28 11.90 -11.30
N ARG A 147 2.23 10.96 -11.30
CA ARG A 147 3.39 10.98 -10.37
C ARG A 147 4.27 12.21 -10.59
N THR A 148 4.48 12.61 -11.84
CA THR A 148 5.25 13.82 -12.15
C THR A 148 4.56 15.06 -11.61
N VAL A 149 3.24 15.16 -11.77
CA VAL A 149 2.44 16.24 -11.18
C VAL A 149 2.51 16.21 -9.66
N GLN A 150 2.34 15.05 -9.03
CA GLN A 150 2.44 14.89 -7.58
C GLN A 150 3.77 15.44 -7.05
N ASN A 151 4.88 15.06 -7.70
CA ASN A 151 6.21 15.53 -7.35
C ASN A 151 6.35 17.05 -7.49
N LEU A 152 5.80 17.64 -8.55
CA LEU A 152 5.84 19.09 -8.75
C LEU A 152 5.06 19.83 -7.66
N VAL A 153 3.85 19.36 -7.34
CA VAL A 153 3.00 19.95 -6.29
C VAL A 153 3.69 19.91 -4.94
N MET A 154 4.26 18.76 -4.56
CA MET A 154 4.98 18.60 -3.30
C MET A 154 6.26 19.44 -3.24
N LYS A 155 7.07 19.41 -4.31
CA LYS A 155 8.37 20.11 -4.35
C LYS A 155 8.22 21.63 -4.24
N ASN A 156 7.19 22.19 -4.86
CA ASN A 156 6.99 23.63 -4.93
C ASN A 156 5.90 24.14 -3.97
N ASN A 157 5.35 23.27 -3.12
CA ASN A 157 4.28 23.57 -2.16
C ASN A 157 3.09 24.29 -2.83
N LEU A 158 2.68 23.76 -3.98
CA LEU A 158 1.66 24.33 -4.84
C LEU A 158 0.27 24.07 -4.26
N ARG A 159 -0.63 25.05 -4.39
CA ARG A 159 -2.04 24.91 -3.97
C ARG A 159 -2.93 24.83 -5.20
N TRP A 160 -3.81 23.84 -5.23
CA TRP A 160 -4.78 23.65 -6.31
C TRP A 160 -5.71 24.86 -6.44
N MET A 161 -6.11 25.44 -5.30
CA MET A 161 -6.96 26.63 -5.25
C MET A 161 -6.30 27.87 -5.88
N ASP A 162 -4.98 28.03 -5.76
CA ASP A 162 -4.26 29.18 -6.34
C ASP A 162 -4.30 29.12 -7.87
N VAL A 163 -4.26 27.91 -8.45
CA VAL A 163 -4.42 27.69 -9.89
C VAL A 163 -5.84 28.00 -10.32
N GLU A 164 -6.84 27.54 -9.58
CA GLU A 164 -8.26 27.75 -9.89
C GLU A 164 -8.60 29.23 -9.90
N MET A 165 -8.15 29.98 -8.88
CA MET A 165 -8.31 31.43 -8.84
C MET A 165 -7.58 32.15 -9.98
N ALA A 166 -6.37 31.70 -10.35
CA ALA A 166 -5.62 32.30 -11.45
C ALA A 166 -6.37 32.17 -12.78
N LEU A 167 -6.91 30.98 -13.09
CA LEU A 167 -7.69 30.75 -14.30
C LEU A 167 -9.03 31.50 -14.30
N ALA A 168 -9.76 31.47 -13.18
CA ALA A 168 -11.03 32.19 -13.05
C ALA A 168 -10.87 33.70 -13.27
N SER A 169 -9.68 34.25 -12.97
CA SER A 169 -9.37 35.67 -13.15
C SER A 169 -8.93 36.05 -14.58
N GLY A 170 -8.83 35.09 -15.51
CA GLY A 170 -8.39 35.32 -16.89
C GLY A 170 -6.92 35.74 -17.03
N LYS A 171 -6.12 35.58 -15.97
CA LYS A 171 -4.68 35.88 -15.96
C LYS A 171 -3.88 34.67 -16.42
N GLU A 172 -3.97 34.32 -17.70
CA GLU A 172 -3.11 33.30 -18.32
C GLU A 172 -1.62 33.71 -18.43
N GLN A 173 -1.27 34.96 -18.08
CA GLN A 173 0.07 35.56 -18.28
C GLN A 173 0.97 35.63 -17.05
N THR A 174 0.57 35.11 -15.89
CA THR A 174 1.50 34.99 -14.76
C THR A 174 2.15 33.60 -14.78
N ASP A 175 3.48 33.59 -14.87
CA ASP A 175 4.41 32.47 -14.73
C ASP A 175 3.94 31.49 -13.64
N ASN A 176 3.09 30.53 -14.00
CA ASN A 176 2.43 29.65 -13.05
C ASN A 176 3.01 28.25 -13.24
N THR A 177 4.05 27.96 -12.46
CA THR A 177 4.83 26.71 -12.47
C THR A 177 3.95 25.46 -12.39
N ILE A 178 2.72 25.59 -11.88
CA ILE A 178 1.71 24.53 -11.85
C ILE A 178 1.19 24.24 -13.26
N ILE A 179 0.66 25.25 -13.95
CA ILE A 179 0.14 25.15 -15.33
C ILE A 179 1.26 24.73 -16.29
N ASP A 180 2.45 25.29 -16.13
CA ASP A 180 3.61 24.92 -16.93
C ASP A 180 4.13 23.52 -16.58
N GLY A 181 4.02 23.10 -15.31
CA GLY A 181 4.23 21.72 -14.89
C GLY A 181 3.32 20.76 -15.64
N PHE A 182 2.02 21.04 -15.67
CA PHE A 182 1.02 20.25 -16.41
C PHE A 182 1.23 20.27 -17.92
N LYS A 183 1.67 21.38 -18.52
CA LYS A 183 2.01 21.47 -19.95
C LYS A 183 3.36 20.81 -20.30
N THR A 184 4.33 20.83 -19.40
CA THR A 184 5.68 20.26 -19.59
C THR A 184 5.67 18.73 -19.42
N VAL A 185 4.76 18.21 -18.59
CA VAL A 185 4.46 16.76 -18.47
C VAL A 185 4.11 16.13 -19.83
N GLU A 186 3.63 16.91 -20.80
CA GLU A 186 3.36 16.43 -22.16
C GLU A 186 4.63 16.30 -23.06
N LYS A 187 5.83 16.72 -22.61
CA LYS A 187 7.02 16.78 -23.46
C LYS A 187 8.30 16.09 -22.98
N ASN A 188 8.42 15.65 -21.72
CA ASN A 188 9.59 14.89 -21.27
C ASN A 188 9.21 13.89 -20.17
N VAL A 189 9.49 12.61 -20.37
CA VAL A 189 9.31 11.56 -19.37
C VAL A 189 10.69 11.02 -18.95
N THR A 190 11.07 11.29 -17.71
CA THR A 190 11.97 10.42 -16.95
C THR A 190 11.28 10.18 -15.62
N GLY A 191 10.63 9.01 -15.51
CA GLY A 191 9.81 8.65 -14.37
C GLY A 191 10.63 8.45 -13.10
N TYR A 192 10.05 8.89 -11.98
CA TYR A 192 10.45 8.48 -10.63
C TYR A 192 9.45 7.42 -10.18
N THR A 193 9.90 6.17 -10.04
CA THR A 193 9.04 5.11 -9.52
C THR A 193 9.15 5.12 -8.00
N GLU A 194 8.25 5.81 -7.29
CA GLU A 194 8.03 5.46 -5.88
C GLU A 194 7.60 3.99 -5.84
N ALA A 195 8.41 3.17 -5.18
CA ALA A 195 8.08 1.80 -4.84
C ALA A 195 6.93 1.84 -3.82
N ASN A 196 5.69 1.95 -4.31
CA ASN A 196 4.53 1.51 -3.55
C ASN A 196 4.65 -0.02 -3.46
N VAL A 197 5.36 -0.52 -2.44
CA VAL A 197 5.17 -1.89 -1.97
C VAL A 197 3.76 -1.92 -1.41
N GLY A 198 2.81 -2.10 -2.32
CA GLY A 198 1.51 -2.62 -1.98
C GLY A 198 1.82 -3.92 -1.27
N THR A 199 1.65 -3.90 0.05
CA THR A 199 1.89 -5.08 0.87
C THR A 199 1.13 -6.22 0.22
N THR A 200 1.84 -7.22 -0.29
CA THR A 200 1.24 -8.48 -0.71
C THR A 200 0.72 -9.16 0.55
N THR A 201 -0.43 -8.68 1.03
CA THR A 201 -1.09 -9.20 2.20
C THR A 201 -1.89 -10.38 1.72
N PHE A 202 -1.34 -11.58 1.92
CA PHE A 202 -2.09 -12.84 1.93
C PHE A 202 -2.89 -12.94 3.24
N VAL A 203 -3.51 -11.81 3.64
CA VAL A 203 -4.10 -11.62 4.95
C VAL A 203 -5.48 -12.23 4.94
N ASN A 204 -5.68 -13.14 5.89
CA ASN A 204 -6.99 -13.67 6.23
C ASN A 204 -7.81 -12.56 6.92
N ASN A 205 -8.61 -11.81 6.15
CA ASN A 205 -9.39 -10.69 6.67
C ASN A 205 -10.63 -11.13 7.47
N GLN A 206 -11.08 -12.39 7.35
CA GLN A 206 -12.32 -12.84 8.03
C GLN A 206 -12.10 -13.53 9.38
N LYS A 207 -10.90 -14.00 9.73
CA LYS A 207 -10.67 -14.64 11.04
C LYS A 207 -10.43 -13.64 12.18
N LYS A 208 -11.35 -12.68 12.38
CA LYS A 208 -11.50 -12.03 13.70
C LYS A 208 -11.73 -13.08 14.81
N GLU A 209 -12.37 -14.20 14.47
CA GLU A 209 -12.71 -15.25 15.44
C GLU A 209 -11.52 -15.99 16.07
N ASN A 210 -10.30 -15.94 15.50
CA ASN A 210 -9.16 -16.74 15.96
C ASN A 210 -7.99 -15.94 16.54
N ASN A 211 -8.18 -14.64 16.77
CA ASN A 211 -7.17 -13.71 17.26
C ASN A 211 -6.33 -14.28 18.42
N PHE A 212 -5.13 -14.75 18.10
CA PHE A 212 -4.12 -15.21 19.05
C PHE A 212 -4.58 -16.38 19.97
N LYS A 213 -5.67 -17.09 19.62
CA LYS A 213 -6.22 -18.17 20.48
C LYS A 213 -5.28 -19.37 20.60
N LYS A 214 -4.49 -19.63 19.55
CA LYS A 214 -3.58 -20.78 19.46
C LYS A 214 -2.22 -20.57 20.13
N LEU A 215 -1.98 -19.39 20.73
CA LEU A 215 -0.72 -19.12 21.42
C LEU A 215 -0.51 -20.08 22.61
N LYS A 216 0.70 -20.63 22.70
CA LYS A 216 1.16 -21.51 23.77
C LYS A 216 1.93 -20.68 24.82
N GLY A 217 2.24 -21.26 25.97
CA GLY A 217 3.06 -20.62 27.01
C GLY A 217 2.30 -19.98 28.18
N LYS A 218 3.06 -19.59 29.22
CA LYS A 218 2.55 -18.99 30.46
C LYS A 218 2.28 -17.49 30.28
N ASN A 219 1.46 -16.92 31.16
CA ASN A 219 1.29 -15.47 31.18
C ASN A 219 2.56 -14.77 31.66
N ILE A 220 2.93 -13.69 30.99
CA ILE A 220 4.03 -12.81 31.39
C ILE A 220 3.52 -11.68 32.29
N THR A 221 4.43 -11.09 33.07
CA THR A 221 4.19 -9.90 33.88
C THR A 221 4.48 -8.62 33.10
N LYS A 222 4.08 -7.47 33.65
CA LYS A 222 4.43 -6.15 33.09
C LYS A 222 5.95 -5.95 33.01
N ASP A 223 6.69 -6.37 34.03
CA ASP A 223 8.15 -6.19 34.08
C ASP A 223 8.85 -7.06 33.04
N GLN A 224 8.32 -8.26 32.78
CA GLN A 224 8.80 -9.12 31.69
C GLN A 224 8.55 -8.48 30.31
N ALA A 225 7.40 -7.81 30.12
CA ALA A 225 7.11 -7.06 28.91
C ALA A 225 8.10 -5.88 28.71
N VAL A 226 8.42 -5.15 29.78
CA VAL A 226 9.45 -4.09 29.75
C VAL A 226 10.82 -4.65 29.40
N ALA A 227 11.22 -5.76 30.03
CA ALA A 227 12.49 -6.41 29.76
C ALA A 227 12.60 -6.84 28.29
N LEU A 228 11.51 -7.33 27.68
CA LEU A 228 11.47 -7.69 26.26
C LEU A 228 11.70 -6.48 25.35
N LEU A 229 11.00 -5.36 25.60
CA LEU A 229 11.21 -4.14 24.81
C LEU A 229 12.65 -3.61 24.98
N ARG A 230 13.23 -3.68 26.17
CA ARG A 230 14.64 -3.29 26.40
C ARG A 230 15.61 -4.20 25.64
N LYS A 231 15.38 -5.51 25.63
CA LYS A 231 16.15 -6.47 24.82
C LYS A 231 16.11 -6.12 23.32
N TYR A 232 14.92 -5.83 22.80
CA TYR A 232 14.72 -5.53 21.38
C TYR A 232 15.30 -4.17 20.98
N SER A 233 15.14 -3.16 21.82
CA SER A 233 15.55 -1.79 21.52
C SER A 233 17.01 -1.48 21.84
N GLY A 234 17.64 -2.25 22.73
CA GLY A 234 18.94 -1.91 23.30
C GLY A 234 18.90 -0.69 24.22
N ILE A 235 17.71 -0.17 24.56
CA ILE A 235 17.56 0.96 25.48
C ILE A 235 17.68 0.45 26.92
N GLY A 236 18.65 1.00 27.64
CA GLY A 236 18.90 0.65 29.04
C GLY A 236 17.90 1.23 30.03
N GLU A 237 18.18 1.07 31.33
CA GLU A 237 17.26 1.45 32.40
C GLU A 237 17.18 2.96 32.68
N SER A 238 18.02 3.77 32.02
CA SER A 238 18.07 5.22 32.19
C SER A 238 16.86 5.97 31.63
N LYS A 239 15.97 5.28 30.90
CA LYS A 239 14.73 5.82 30.37
C LYS A 239 13.52 5.16 31.02
N ASP A 240 12.52 5.99 31.29
CA ASP A 240 11.28 5.54 31.92
C ASP A 240 10.51 4.60 31.00
N ALA A 241 9.93 3.54 31.59
CA ALA A 241 9.07 2.60 30.90
C ALA A 241 7.62 2.78 31.38
N ARG A 242 6.67 2.79 30.44
CA ARG A 242 5.24 2.82 30.72
C ARG A 242 4.60 1.55 30.16
N VAL A 243 3.72 0.95 30.96
CA VAL A 243 3.03 -0.30 30.59
C VAL A 243 1.54 -0.18 30.79
N GLU A 244 0.82 -0.20 29.67
CA GLU A 244 -0.63 -0.26 29.61
C GLU A 244 -1.08 -1.70 29.33
N LYS A 245 -2.29 -2.04 29.80
CA LYS A 245 -2.92 -3.32 29.48
C LYS A 245 -3.95 -3.08 28.39
N SER A 246 -4.17 -4.09 27.56
CA SER A 246 -5.29 -4.14 26.63
C SER A 246 -6.61 -3.68 27.28
N GLY A 247 -7.34 -2.79 26.62
CA GLY A 247 -8.59 -2.20 27.12
C GLY A 247 -9.76 -3.18 27.20
N LYS A 248 -10.83 -2.78 27.90
CA LYS A 248 -12.09 -3.54 27.94
C LYS A 248 -12.68 -3.63 26.52
N GLY A 249 -12.91 -4.85 26.03
CA GLY A 249 -13.42 -5.12 24.67
C GLY A 249 -12.36 -5.63 23.69
N SER A 250 -11.08 -5.73 24.10
CA SER A 250 -10.07 -6.42 23.29
C SER A 250 -10.33 -7.93 23.26
N GLU A 251 -10.23 -8.53 22.08
CA GLU A 251 -10.47 -9.97 21.87
C GLU A 251 -9.35 -10.86 22.45
N PHE A 252 -8.20 -10.29 22.80
CA PHE A 252 -7.08 -10.98 23.43
C PHE A 252 -6.33 -10.05 24.40
N GLU A 253 -5.64 -10.63 25.38
CA GLU A 253 -4.88 -9.83 26.37
C GLU A 253 -3.44 -9.57 25.90
N PHE A 254 -3.03 -8.30 25.94
CA PHE A 254 -1.66 -7.86 25.63
C PHE A 254 -1.22 -6.70 26.53
N TYR A 255 0.09 -6.46 26.55
CA TYR A 255 0.69 -5.28 27.16
C TYR A 255 1.23 -4.35 26.07
N SER A 256 0.88 -3.07 26.16
CA SER A 256 1.51 -2.00 25.39
C SER A 256 2.60 -1.37 26.23
N VAL A 257 3.83 -1.50 25.78
CA VAL A 257 5.01 -0.97 26.46
C VAL A 257 5.60 0.16 25.63
N SER A 258 5.90 1.29 26.27
CA SER A 258 6.67 2.38 25.68
C SER A 258 7.84 2.78 26.59
N ILE A 259 8.96 3.16 25.99
CA ILE A 259 10.14 3.68 26.69
C ILE A 259 10.48 5.07 26.14
N GLY A 260 10.73 6.02 27.04
CA GLY A 260 11.25 7.34 26.69
C GLY A 260 11.07 8.40 27.78
N ASN A 261 11.68 9.56 27.57
CA ASN A 261 11.65 10.69 28.51
C ASN A 261 10.97 11.90 27.85
N GLY A 262 9.68 12.10 28.11
CA GLY A 262 8.89 13.19 27.49
C GLY A 262 8.44 12.93 26.04
N GLY A 263 8.95 11.88 25.40
CA GLY A 263 8.52 11.34 24.11
C GLY A 263 8.65 9.81 24.07
N THR A 264 8.31 9.19 22.94
CA THR A 264 8.34 7.72 22.77
C THR A 264 9.50 7.32 21.87
N ASP A 265 10.57 6.81 22.47
CA ASP A 265 11.76 6.35 21.74
C ASP A 265 11.56 4.95 21.17
N ALA A 266 10.87 4.08 21.90
CA ALA A 266 10.54 2.75 21.43
C ALA A 266 9.21 2.27 22.02
N SER A 267 8.49 1.47 21.25
CA SER A 267 7.23 0.87 21.68
C SER A 267 7.10 -0.56 21.19
N MET A 268 6.35 -1.37 21.92
CA MET A 268 6.01 -2.74 21.56
C MET A 268 4.66 -3.12 22.17
N ASP A 269 3.86 -3.84 21.40
CA ASP A 269 2.78 -4.65 21.96
C ASP A 269 3.23 -6.09 22.07
N VAL A 270 3.00 -6.70 23.22
CA VAL A 270 3.36 -8.08 23.51
C VAL A 270 2.18 -8.84 24.09
N THR A 271 1.94 -10.05 23.60
CA THR A 271 0.86 -10.90 24.07
C THR A 271 1.07 -11.23 25.54
N LYS A 272 0.02 -11.14 26.35
CA LYS A 272 0.12 -11.48 27.78
C LYS A 272 0.42 -12.96 27.94
N LYS A 273 -0.19 -13.82 27.11
CA LYS A 273 0.10 -15.26 27.06
C LYS A 273 1.33 -15.51 26.18
N GLY A 274 2.32 -16.21 26.70
CA GLY A 274 3.55 -16.59 25.98
C GLY A 274 4.59 -15.48 25.85
N GLY A 275 4.19 -14.20 25.89
CA GLY A 275 5.11 -13.08 25.76
C GLY A 275 5.62 -12.84 24.34
N TYR A 276 4.80 -13.13 23.33
CA TYR A 276 5.17 -12.95 21.93
C TYR A 276 5.03 -11.48 21.51
N PRO A 277 6.08 -10.85 20.97
CA PRO A 277 5.96 -9.49 20.43
C PRO A 277 5.05 -9.52 19.20
N ILE A 278 4.01 -8.69 19.22
CA ILE A 278 3.06 -8.50 18.11
C ILE A 278 3.65 -7.54 17.10
N TRP A 279 4.07 -6.38 17.60
CA TRP A 279 4.81 -5.39 16.83
C TRP A 279 5.80 -4.66 17.74
N TYR A 280 6.82 -4.09 17.13
CA TYR A 280 7.86 -3.28 17.77
C TYR A 280 8.30 -2.16 16.84
N ILE A 281 8.55 -0.97 17.40
CA ILE A 281 9.16 0.15 16.69
C ILE A 281 10.21 0.85 17.54
N ASN A 282 11.29 1.29 16.89
CA ASN A 282 12.31 2.18 17.43
C ASN A 282 12.27 3.50 16.66
N ASN A 283 11.84 4.57 17.30
CA ASN A 283 11.71 5.91 16.71
C ASN A 283 13.04 6.66 16.71
N ARG A 284 14.13 5.99 16.38
CA ARG A 284 15.44 6.65 16.24
C ARG A 284 15.59 7.26 14.86
N ASN A 285 16.38 8.34 14.79
CA ASN A 285 16.84 8.85 13.50
C ASN A 285 17.83 7.86 12.89
N VAL A 286 17.69 7.58 11.59
CA VAL A 286 18.57 6.69 10.83
C VAL A 286 19.44 7.54 9.92
N LYS A 287 20.76 7.46 10.12
CA LYS A 287 21.73 8.22 9.32
C LYS A 287 21.92 7.58 7.95
N ASP A 288 22.88 8.08 7.18
CA ASP A 288 23.20 7.58 5.85
C ASP A 288 23.51 6.08 5.85
N ALA A 289 23.05 5.38 4.81
CA ALA A 289 23.28 3.96 4.64
C ALA A 289 24.78 3.65 4.55
N VAL A 290 25.26 2.79 5.44
CA VAL A 290 26.64 2.27 5.49
C VAL A 290 26.68 0.78 5.13
N ILE A 291 25.56 0.06 5.32
CA ILE A 291 25.43 -1.36 4.98
C ILE A 291 24.49 -1.57 3.79
N SER A 292 24.76 -2.63 3.02
CA SER A 292 23.93 -3.02 1.87
C SER A 292 22.60 -3.66 2.31
N LEU A 293 21.60 -3.66 1.42
CA LEU A 293 20.32 -4.36 1.65
C LEU A 293 20.52 -5.87 1.93
N ASN A 294 21.50 -6.51 1.28
CA ASN A 294 21.87 -7.91 1.50
C ASN A 294 22.49 -8.14 2.90
N GLU A 295 23.26 -7.18 3.41
CA GLU A 295 23.77 -7.28 4.78
C GLU A 295 22.66 -7.05 5.81
N ALA A 296 21.78 -6.09 5.54
CA ALA A 296 20.61 -5.83 6.36
C ALA A 296 19.64 -7.03 6.41
N SER A 297 19.44 -7.75 5.30
CA SER A 297 18.61 -8.95 5.27
C SER A 297 19.17 -10.07 6.15
N ARG A 298 20.50 -10.24 6.18
CA ARG A 298 21.17 -11.18 7.10
C ARG A 298 20.98 -10.77 8.56
N ASN A 299 21.05 -9.49 8.88
CA ASN A 299 20.77 -8.98 10.23
C ASN A 299 19.32 -9.25 10.64
N ALA A 300 18.36 -9.04 9.75
CA ALA A 300 16.95 -9.38 9.98
C ALA A 300 16.76 -10.88 10.23
N SER A 301 17.33 -11.73 9.38
CA SER A 301 17.24 -13.19 9.53
C SER A 301 17.88 -13.67 10.85
N LYS A 302 19.04 -13.10 11.22
CA LYS A 302 19.68 -13.39 12.51
C LYS A 302 18.78 -13.01 13.68
N PHE A 303 18.21 -11.79 13.65
CA PHE A 303 17.31 -11.32 14.70
C PHE A 303 16.08 -12.22 14.88
N LEU A 304 15.49 -12.70 13.78
CA LEU A 304 14.36 -13.62 13.85
C LEU A 304 14.75 -14.95 14.53
N ASN A 305 15.86 -15.55 14.11
CA ASN A 305 16.37 -16.79 14.72
C ASN A 305 16.73 -16.61 16.21
N ASP A 306 17.37 -15.48 16.58
CA ASP A 306 17.73 -15.17 17.97
C ASP A 306 16.51 -14.94 18.90
N ASN A 307 15.32 -14.81 18.32
CA ASN A 307 14.05 -14.58 19.03
C ASN A 307 13.00 -15.67 18.70
N ASP A 308 13.45 -16.89 18.46
CA ASP A 308 12.63 -18.11 18.34
C ASP A 308 11.66 -18.12 17.13
N PHE A 309 11.92 -17.28 16.12
CA PHE A 309 11.21 -17.30 14.84
C PHE A 309 12.01 -18.10 13.82
N GLU A 310 11.79 -19.42 13.81
CA GLU A 310 12.56 -20.37 13.02
C GLU A 310 11.91 -20.73 11.68
N GLN A 311 12.72 -21.29 10.76
CA GLN A 311 12.31 -21.76 9.43
C GLN A 311 11.62 -20.68 8.60
N LEU A 312 12.14 -19.45 8.66
CA LEU A 312 11.67 -18.34 7.86
C LEU A 312 12.59 -18.12 6.67
N GLU A 313 12.00 -17.90 5.50
CA GLU A 313 12.69 -17.54 4.27
C GLU A 313 12.40 -16.08 3.91
N LEU A 314 13.40 -15.36 3.39
CA LEU A 314 13.18 -14.02 2.85
C LEU A 314 12.28 -14.11 1.63
N PHE A 315 11.17 -13.39 1.67
CA PHE A 315 10.17 -13.36 0.61
C PHE A 315 10.25 -12.07 -0.21
N GLU A 316 10.36 -10.93 0.46
CA GLU A 316 10.40 -9.61 -0.18
C GLU A 316 11.41 -8.71 0.51
N SER A 317 12.08 -7.86 -0.25
CA SER A 317 12.97 -6.82 0.27
C SER A 317 12.80 -5.52 -0.51
N ALA A 318 12.71 -4.42 0.20
CA ALA A 318 12.68 -3.07 -0.36
C ALA A 318 13.55 -2.14 0.48
N GLN A 319 14.01 -1.05 -0.12
CA GLN A 319 14.70 0.02 0.57
C GLN A 319 13.84 1.29 0.55
N TYR A 320 13.72 1.94 1.70
CA TYR A 320 13.07 3.24 1.85
C TYR A 320 14.02 4.17 2.59
N ASN A 321 14.55 5.18 1.87
CA ASN A 321 15.63 6.03 2.38
C ASN A 321 16.80 5.17 2.89
N ASN A 322 17.14 5.31 4.17
CA ASN A 322 18.20 4.57 4.85
C ASN A 322 17.66 3.36 5.65
N ILE A 323 16.48 2.83 5.30
CA ILE A 323 15.85 1.68 5.99
C ILE A 323 15.60 0.56 4.99
N GLY A 324 16.11 -0.64 5.28
CA GLY A 324 15.72 -1.87 4.60
C GLY A 324 14.44 -2.44 5.22
N VAL A 325 13.47 -2.78 4.39
CA VAL A 325 12.20 -3.42 4.78
C VAL A 325 12.17 -4.81 4.18
N PHE A 326 11.92 -5.80 5.03
CA PHE A 326 11.98 -7.21 4.66
C PHE A 326 10.71 -7.91 5.10
N THR A 327 10.15 -8.75 4.23
CA THR A 327 9.09 -9.69 4.57
C THR A 327 9.66 -11.09 4.52
N PHE A 328 9.45 -11.85 5.59
CA PHE A 328 9.80 -13.25 5.71
C PHE A 328 8.53 -14.09 5.78
N VAL A 329 8.57 -15.30 5.25
CA VAL A 329 7.46 -16.28 5.32
C VAL A 329 7.95 -17.59 5.90
N LYS A 330 7.08 -18.29 6.62
CA LYS A 330 7.37 -19.63 7.16
C LYS A 330 7.54 -20.62 6.02
N THR A 331 8.50 -21.52 6.16
CA THR A 331 8.72 -22.63 5.24
C THR A 331 8.60 -23.96 6.00
N ILE A 332 7.77 -24.87 5.48
CA ILE A 332 7.58 -26.22 6.01
C ILE A 332 7.89 -27.20 4.88
N ASP A 333 8.90 -28.05 5.06
CA ASP A 333 9.32 -29.05 4.04
C ASP A 333 9.53 -28.48 2.62
N GLY A 334 10.00 -27.23 2.54
CA GLY A 334 10.22 -26.52 1.27
C GLY A 334 8.99 -25.80 0.69
N VAL A 335 7.82 -25.89 1.36
CA VAL A 335 6.58 -25.17 1.01
C VAL A 335 6.54 -23.84 1.73
N ARG A 336 6.38 -22.72 1.00
CA ARG A 336 6.21 -21.38 1.58
C ARG A 336 4.80 -21.17 2.09
N ILE A 337 4.64 -20.80 3.36
CA ILE A 337 3.37 -20.54 4.01
C ILE A 337 3.19 -19.02 4.10
N TYR A 338 2.64 -18.43 3.06
CA TYR A 338 2.44 -16.98 2.95
C TYR A 338 1.60 -16.36 4.07
N PRO A 339 0.54 -17.02 4.60
CA PRO A 339 -0.22 -16.48 5.73
C PRO A 339 0.62 -16.29 7.00
N ASP A 340 1.73 -17.03 7.13
CA ASP A 340 2.64 -16.97 8.26
C ASP A 340 3.82 -16.03 7.93
N SER A 341 3.51 -14.74 7.77
CA SER A 341 4.49 -13.72 7.40
C SER A 341 4.96 -12.87 8.60
N ILE A 342 6.20 -12.42 8.54
CA ILE A 342 6.81 -11.48 9.50
C ILE A 342 7.52 -10.37 8.74
N LYS A 343 7.28 -9.12 9.14
CA LYS A 343 7.91 -7.93 8.54
C LYS A 343 8.97 -7.37 9.49
N VAL A 344 10.13 -7.02 8.96
CA VAL A 344 11.27 -6.48 9.71
C VAL A 344 11.79 -5.22 9.03
N LYS A 345 12.05 -4.17 9.82
CA LYS A 345 12.74 -2.95 9.36
C LYS A 345 14.12 -2.88 9.98
N VAL A 346 15.13 -2.69 9.14
CA VAL A 346 16.54 -2.62 9.54
C VAL A 346 17.10 -1.26 9.12
N ALA A 347 17.73 -0.57 10.06
CA ALA A 347 18.44 0.67 9.77
C ALA A 347 19.75 0.38 9.03
N LEU A 348 19.95 1.02 7.87
CA LEU A 348 21.10 0.77 7.00
C LEU A 348 22.37 1.50 7.43
N ASP A 349 22.31 2.39 8.43
CA ASP A 349 23.49 3.05 9.01
C ASP A 349 24.30 2.12 9.92
N ASN A 350 23.67 1.13 10.57
CA ASN A 350 24.34 0.25 11.54
C ASN A 350 23.77 -1.18 11.65
N GLY A 351 22.73 -1.54 10.92
CA GLY A 351 22.13 -2.88 10.95
C GLY A 351 21.17 -3.15 12.12
N GLN A 352 20.85 -2.15 12.93
CA GLN A 352 19.91 -2.30 14.05
C GLN A 352 18.47 -2.52 13.54
N ILE A 353 17.74 -3.42 14.21
CA ILE A 353 16.30 -3.58 13.97
C ILE A 353 15.55 -2.39 14.55
N VAL A 354 14.84 -1.66 13.69
CA VAL A 354 14.05 -0.47 14.06
C VAL A 354 12.55 -0.69 13.92
N GLY A 355 12.14 -1.83 13.38
CA GLY A 355 10.74 -2.22 13.30
C GLY A 355 10.58 -3.71 13.14
N PHE A 356 9.49 -4.25 13.67
CA PHE A 356 9.14 -5.65 13.58
C PHE A 356 7.61 -5.78 13.70
N ALA A 357 7.01 -6.63 12.88
CA ALA A 357 5.59 -6.96 12.95
C ALA A 357 5.40 -8.44 12.63
N ALA A 358 4.82 -9.18 13.59
CA ALA A 358 4.53 -10.60 13.48
C ALA A 358 3.05 -10.90 13.75
N ASP A 359 2.17 -9.90 13.61
CA ASP A 359 0.74 -10.07 13.83
C ASP A 359 0.13 -11.09 12.85
N GLU A 360 0.53 -11.08 11.58
CA GLU A 360 0.12 -12.09 10.59
C GLU A 360 0.56 -13.50 11.02
N TYR A 361 1.85 -13.69 11.29
CA TYR A 361 2.39 -14.94 11.83
C TYR A 361 1.64 -15.41 13.09
N LEU A 362 1.48 -14.56 14.11
CA LEU A 362 0.89 -14.98 15.38
C LEU A 362 -0.61 -15.28 15.30
N ARG A 363 -1.33 -14.69 14.35
CA ARG A 363 -2.76 -14.98 14.10
C ARG A 363 -2.96 -16.26 13.31
N ASN A 364 -2.09 -16.51 12.33
CA ASN A 364 -2.28 -17.59 11.37
C ASN A 364 -1.51 -18.85 11.75
N HIS A 365 -0.35 -18.72 12.40
CA HIS A 365 0.54 -19.83 12.66
C HIS A 365 -0.12 -20.92 13.51
N HIS A 366 -0.06 -22.13 13.00
CA HIS A 366 -0.50 -23.34 13.66
C HIS A 366 0.24 -24.55 13.09
N ASP A 367 0.16 -25.65 13.83
CA ASP A 367 0.62 -26.95 13.35
C ASP A 367 -0.20 -27.30 12.09
N ARG A 368 0.47 -27.39 10.93
CA ARG A 368 -0.14 -27.66 9.62
C ARG A 368 0.37 -28.98 9.08
N GLU A 369 -0.55 -29.77 8.54
CA GLU A 369 -0.21 -30.83 7.60
C GLU A 369 -0.43 -30.27 6.20
N THR A 370 0.64 -30.10 5.42
CA THR A 370 0.51 -29.68 4.03
C THR A 370 -0.05 -30.86 3.24
N ALA A 371 -1.24 -30.68 2.66
CA ALA A 371 -1.83 -31.69 1.78
C ALA A 371 -0.84 -32.07 0.66
N GLU A 372 -0.85 -33.32 0.19
CA GLU A 372 -0.07 -33.68 -0.99
C GLU A 372 -0.75 -33.13 -2.25
N PRO A 373 0.01 -32.61 -3.24
CA PRO A 373 -0.54 -32.21 -4.53
C PRO A 373 -1.23 -33.36 -5.26
N THR A 374 -2.42 -33.12 -5.81
CA THR A 374 -3.12 -34.08 -6.69
C THR A 374 -2.69 -33.94 -8.16
N ILE A 375 -2.14 -32.77 -8.55
CA ILE A 375 -1.58 -32.55 -9.88
C ILE A 375 -0.06 -32.34 -9.83
N SER A 376 0.63 -32.73 -10.90
CA SER A 376 2.06 -32.47 -11.04
C SER A 376 2.33 -30.99 -11.35
N ILE A 377 3.55 -30.55 -11.07
CA ILE A 377 3.98 -29.17 -11.34
C ILE A 377 3.95 -28.84 -12.84
N GLU A 378 4.22 -29.81 -13.73
CA GLU A 378 4.16 -29.63 -15.18
C GLU A 378 2.71 -29.45 -15.65
N LYS A 379 1.77 -30.19 -15.06
CA LYS A 379 0.34 -30.01 -15.33
C LYS A 379 -0.12 -28.64 -14.82
N ALA A 380 0.32 -28.25 -13.62
CA ALA A 380 0.04 -26.92 -13.06
C ALA A 380 0.57 -25.79 -13.95
N LYS A 381 1.81 -25.93 -14.44
CA LYS A 381 2.44 -25.00 -15.38
C LYS A 381 1.65 -24.86 -16.69
N GLY A 382 1.04 -25.95 -17.17
CA GLY A 382 0.14 -25.92 -18.33
C GLY A 382 -1.12 -25.09 -18.14
N TYR A 383 -1.51 -24.77 -16.90
CA TYR A 383 -2.60 -23.82 -16.61
C TYR A 383 -2.16 -22.36 -16.56
N THR A 384 -0.86 -22.05 -16.56
CA THR A 384 -0.38 -20.66 -16.65
C THR A 384 -0.54 -20.09 -18.06
N SER A 385 -0.49 -18.77 -18.20
CA SER A 385 -0.61 -18.11 -19.51
C SER A 385 0.51 -18.57 -20.46
N PRO A 386 0.19 -18.88 -21.73
CA PRO A 386 1.21 -19.26 -22.72
C PRO A 386 2.22 -18.14 -23.00
N ASN A 387 1.89 -16.90 -22.63
CA ASN A 387 2.78 -15.74 -22.77
C ASN A 387 3.78 -15.61 -21.59
N LEU A 388 3.58 -16.36 -20.50
CA LEU A 388 4.45 -16.33 -19.34
C LEU A 388 5.72 -17.15 -19.57
N LYS A 389 6.87 -16.48 -19.45
CA LYS A 389 8.18 -17.13 -19.39
C LYS A 389 8.51 -17.46 -17.94
N VAL A 390 8.16 -18.67 -17.51
CA VAL A 390 8.43 -19.16 -16.15
C VAL A 390 9.95 -19.22 -15.88
N MET A 391 10.37 -18.66 -14.76
CA MET A 391 11.75 -18.56 -14.28
C MET A 391 11.97 -19.37 -12.99
N GLU A 392 11.00 -19.35 -12.07
CA GLU A 392 11.04 -20.17 -10.86
C GLU A 392 9.70 -20.86 -10.62
N GLU A 393 9.77 -22.01 -9.97
CA GLU A 393 8.63 -22.86 -9.65
C GLU A 393 8.79 -23.37 -8.21
N ARG A 394 7.78 -23.17 -7.37
CA ARG A 394 7.81 -23.56 -5.94
C ARG A 394 6.43 -24.02 -5.49
N GLN A 395 6.36 -24.65 -4.32
CA GLN A 395 5.09 -24.89 -3.65
C GLN A 395 4.83 -23.82 -2.60
N ALA A 396 3.58 -23.41 -2.50
CA ALA A 396 3.16 -22.35 -1.60
C ALA A 396 1.76 -22.63 -1.05
N VAL A 397 1.50 -22.20 0.18
CA VAL A 397 0.15 -22.08 0.74
C VAL A 397 -0.22 -20.61 0.75
N ILE A 398 -1.37 -20.27 0.19
CA ILE A 398 -1.95 -18.92 0.21
C ILE A 398 -3.36 -18.94 0.79
N VAL A 399 -3.89 -17.76 1.14
CA VAL A 399 -5.32 -17.58 1.38
C VAL A 399 -5.97 -17.17 0.06
N ASN A 400 -6.96 -17.93 -0.40
CA ASN A 400 -7.74 -17.58 -1.61
C ASN A 400 -8.82 -16.52 -1.33
N ASP A 401 -9.56 -16.11 -2.36
CA ASP A 401 -10.63 -15.10 -2.24
C ASP A 401 -11.82 -15.55 -1.37
N LEU A 402 -11.98 -16.86 -1.17
CA LEU A 402 -12.95 -17.45 -0.24
C LEU A 402 -12.42 -17.54 1.19
N ASN A 403 -11.23 -16.98 1.43
CA ASN A 403 -10.55 -16.93 2.73
C ASN A 403 -10.16 -18.32 3.28
N GLU A 404 -9.89 -19.25 2.38
CA GLU A 404 -9.44 -20.62 2.65
C GLU A 404 -7.94 -20.76 2.39
N GLU A 405 -7.23 -21.51 3.24
CA GLU A 405 -5.84 -21.87 2.97
C GLU A 405 -5.79 -22.95 1.88
N VAL A 406 -5.14 -22.66 0.77
CA VAL A 406 -5.02 -23.57 -0.37
C VAL A 406 -3.55 -23.81 -0.73
N LEU A 407 -3.21 -25.07 -1.03
CA LEU A 407 -1.91 -25.42 -1.58
C LEU A 407 -1.86 -25.09 -3.07
N CYS A 408 -0.82 -24.39 -3.48
CA CYS A 408 -0.58 -23.94 -4.83
C CYS A 408 0.84 -24.30 -5.28
N TYR A 409 1.02 -24.38 -6.59
CA TYR A 409 2.30 -24.14 -7.23
C TYR A 409 2.43 -22.65 -7.53
N GLU A 410 3.48 -22.03 -7.02
CA GLU A 410 3.90 -20.66 -7.30
C GLU A 410 4.81 -20.67 -8.54
N PHE A 411 4.42 -19.92 -9.57
CA PHE A 411 5.21 -19.68 -10.77
C PHE A 411 5.62 -18.21 -10.81
N LEU A 412 6.92 -17.96 -10.73
CA LEU A 412 7.51 -16.64 -10.97
C LEU A 412 7.98 -16.60 -12.42
N GLY A 413 7.56 -15.60 -13.19
CA GLY A 413 7.95 -15.49 -14.59
C GLY A 413 7.78 -14.10 -15.17
N MET A 414 8.28 -13.90 -16.38
CA MET A 414 8.18 -12.62 -17.09
C MET A 414 7.19 -12.71 -18.25
N MET A 415 6.44 -11.63 -18.45
CA MET A 415 5.61 -11.44 -19.63
C MET A 415 5.87 -10.02 -20.15
N GLY A 416 6.50 -9.92 -21.32
CA GLY A 416 7.05 -8.65 -21.80
C GLY A 416 8.17 -8.13 -20.90
N LYS A 417 8.00 -6.92 -20.36
CA LYS A 417 8.93 -6.27 -19.41
C LYS A 417 8.59 -6.51 -17.94
N ASP A 418 7.40 -7.04 -17.68
CA ASP A 418 6.86 -7.18 -16.33
C ASP A 418 7.11 -8.57 -15.76
N THR A 419 7.30 -8.63 -14.44
CA THR A 419 7.42 -9.89 -13.70
C THR A 419 6.11 -10.19 -13.00
N PHE A 420 5.68 -11.44 -13.05
CA PHE A 420 4.44 -11.91 -12.46
C PHE A 420 4.68 -13.10 -11.55
N ARG A 421 3.90 -13.17 -10.48
CA ARG A 421 3.75 -14.35 -9.62
C ARG A 421 2.35 -14.91 -9.82
N ILE A 422 2.27 -16.18 -10.22
CA ILE A 422 1.00 -16.88 -10.46
C ILE A 422 0.90 -18.07 -9.51
N PHE A 423 -0.26 -18.21 -8.86
CA PHE A 423 -0.57 -19.32 -7.98
C PHE A 423 -1.61 -20.23 -8.61
N ILE A 424 -1.22 -21.46 -8.92
CA ILE A 424 -2.11 -22.50 -9.44
C ILE A 424 -2.39 -23.52 -8.35
N ASN A 425 -3.66 -23.71 -8.00
CA ASN A 425 -4.11 -24.68 -7.00
C ASN A 425 -3.61 -26.09 -7.33
N ALA A 426 -2.87 -26.68 -6.40
CA ALA A 426 -2.21 -27.97 -6.53
C ALA A 426 -3.19 -29.17 -6.44
N GLN A 427 -4.46 -28.93 -6.16
CA GLN A 427 -5.52 -29.95 -6.11
C GLN A 427 -6.33 -30.00 -7.41
N ASN A 428 -6.71 -28.84 -7.96
CA ASN A 428 -7.68 -28.76 -9.07
C ASN A 428 -7.18 -28.00 -10.31
N GLY A 429 -5.99 -27.37 -10.25
CA GLY A 429 -5.42 -26.60 -11.37
C GLY A 429 -6.05 -25.22 -11.58
N GLN A 430 -6.91 -24.76 -10.67
CA GLN A 430 -7.48 -23.43 -10.72
C GLN A 430 -6.41 -22.36 -10.47
N GLU A 431 -6.42 -21.30 -11.25
CA GLU A 431 -5.63 -20.10 -10.96
C GLU A 431 -6.27 -19.37 -9.78
N GLU A 432 -5.56 -19.33 -8.64
CA GLU A 432 -6.05 -18.76 -7.38
C GLU A 432 -5.67 -17.29 -7.25
N LYS A 433 -4.48 -16.91 -7.75
CA LYS A 433 -4.00 -15.53 -7.66
C LYS A 433 -2.95 -15.24 -8.74
N VAL A 434 -3.01 -14.03 -9.31
CA VAL A 434 -1.99 -13.49 -10.22
C VAL A 434 -1.59 -12.12 -9.72
N GLU A 435 -0.30 -11.92 -9.49
CA GLU A 435 0.27 -10.67 -8.99
C GLU A 435 1.32 -10.16 -9.96
N ARG A 436 1.25 -8.87 -10.31
CA ARG A 436 2.37 -8.19 -10.94
C ARG A 436 3.36 -7.80 -9.85
N LEU A 437 4.62 -8.16 -10.03
CA LEU A 437 5.71 -7.72 -9.15
C LEU A 437 6.30 -6.44 -9.71
N LYS A 438 6.29 -5.39 -8.89
CA LYS A 438 6.98 -4.15 -9.22
C LYS A 438 8.47 -4.43 -9.27
N SER A 439 9.13 -3.94 -10.31
CA SER A 439 10.58 -4.03 -10.41
C SER A 439 11.19 -3.41 -9.15
N THR A 440 12.03 -4.17 -8.43
CA THR A 440 12.96 -3.57 -7.48
C THR A 440 13.78 -2.54 -8.24
N GLU A 441 13.94 -1.34 -7.65
CA GLU A 441 14.75 -0.27 -8.24
C GLU A 441 16.06 -0.83 -8.79
N GLN A 442 16.40 -0.46 -10.03
CA GLN A 442 17.77 -0.64 -10.50
C GLN A 442 18.66 0.26 -9.64
N LEU A 443 19.46 -0.36 -8.80
CA LEU A 443 20.57 0.27 -8.10
C LEU A 443 21.47 0.92 -9.16
N TYR A 444 21.52 2.25 -9.20
CA TYR A 444 22.59 3.01 -9.85
C TYR A 444 23.64 3.40 -8.83
#